data_AF-A0A2A9MI75-F1
#
_entry.id   AF-A0A2A9MI75-F1
#
_cell.length_a   1.000
_cell.length_b   1.000
_cell.length_c   1.000
_cell.angle_alpha   90.00
_cell.angle_beta   90.00
_cell.angle_gamma   90.00
#
_symmetry.space_group_name_H-M   'P 1'
#
loop_
_entity.id
_entity.type
_entity.pdbx_description
1 polymer ?
#
loop_
_entity_poly.entity_id
_entity_poly.type
_entity_poly.pdbx_seq_one_letter_code
_entity_poly.pdbx_strand_id
1 'polypeptide(L)'
;MVRVPRYPASPVQEIFLPEPVPFVQFDASTPSPSKPPAPLPAPNIAQCEGEKDRFRDIWSMYNRGIAGSQQVREAYSSMTKCFERVSVWEAIESDPALRQAQNFTMDKKDAEADQRYKQLQYGKVPSILTKYHL
;
A
#
# COMPACT_ATOMS: atom_id res chain seq x y z
N MET A 1 8.57 -11.97 23.20
CA MET A 1 8.67 -13.15 22.31
C MET A 1 10.09 -13.69 22.39
N VAL A 2 10.26 -15.02 22.41
CA VAL A 2 11.57 -15.68 22.45
C VAL A 2 12.18 -15.68 21.06
N ARG A 3 13.51 -15.52 20.95
CA ARG A 3 14.23 -15.53 19.66
C ARG A 3 14.10 -16.91 19.01
N VAL A 4 13.67 -16.94 17.76
CA VAL A 4 13.79 -18.11 16.88
C VAL A 4 15.06 -17.92 16.04
N PRO A 5 16.05 -18.82 16.12
CA PRO A 5 17.30 -18.68 15.37
C PRO A 5 17.06 -18.89 13.88
N ARG A 6 17.62 -18.00 13.04
CA ARG A 6 17.65 -18.15 11.56
C ARG A 6 18.51 -19.35 11.14
N TYR A 7 19.60 -19.57 11.87
CA TYR A 7 20.54 -20.68 11.65
C TYR A 7 20.60 -21.57 12.89
N PRO A 8 19.76 -22.62 13.00
CA PRO A 8 19.85 -23.58 14.10
C PRO A 8 21.23 -24.25 14.21
N ALA A 9 21.92 -24.45 13.07
CA ALA A 9 23.27 -25.01 13.00
C ALA A 9 24.31 -23.94 12.63
N SER A 10 24.37 -22.84 13.38
CA SER A 10 25.18 -21.64 13.10
C SER A 10 26.62 -21.91 12.61
N PRO A 11 27.46 -22.77 13.23
CA PRO A 11 28.85 -22.99 12.80
C PRO A 11 29.03 -23.59 11.40
N VAL A 12 27.97 -24.14 10.81
CA VAL A 12 27.98 -24.75 9.47
C VAL A 12 27.05 -23.98 8.54
N GLN A 13 25.81 -23.75 8.96
CA GLN A 13 24.74 -23.21 8.12
C GLN A 13 25.03 -21.77 7.66
N GLU A 14 25.64 -20.94 8.51
CA GLU A 14 25.96 -19.55 8.15
C GLU A 14 27.01 -19.45 7.04
N ILE A 15 27.89 -20.45 6.93
CA ILE A 15 28.98 -20.46 5.96
C ILE A 15 28.51 -21.07 4.63
N PHE A 16 27.81 -22.20 4.70
CA PHE A 16 27.41 -22.96 3.52
C PHE A 16 26.10 -22.50 2.88
N LEU A 17 25.12 -22.10 3.70
CA LEU A 17 23.75 -21.78 3.26
C LEU A 17 23.24 -20.52 4.01
N PRO A 18 23.90 -19.37 3.82
CA PRO A 18 23.37 -18.12 4.36
C PRO A 18 22.03 -17.80 3.70
N GLU A 19 21.06 -17.41 4.53
CA GLU A 19 19.79 -16.87 4.05
C GLU A 19 20.04 -15.54 3.31
N PRO A 20 19.53 -15.39 2.08
CA PRO A 20 19.70 -14.17 1.30
C PRO A 20 18.89 -13.01 1.87
N VAL A 21 19.18 -11.80 1.38
CA VAL A 21 18.37 -10.61 1.67
C VAL A 21 16.98 -10.81 1.06
N PRO A 22 15.88 -10.58 1.80
CA PRO A 22 14.54 -10.75 1.27
C PRO A 22 14.25 -9.72 0.17
N PHE A 23 13.55 -10.16 -0.88
CA PHE A 23 12.99 -9.29 -1.90
C PHE A 23 11.48 -9.12 -1.63
N VAL A 24 11.05 -7.88 -1.35
CA VAL A 24 9.69 -7.60 -0.84
C VAL A 24 8.80 -6.80 -1.79
N GLN A 25 9.29 -6.46 -3.00
CA GLN A 25 8.51 -5.66 -3.95
C GLN A 25 7.36 -6.46 -4.56
N PHE A 26 7.61 -7.74 -4.86
CA PHE A 26 6.63 -8.71 -5.35
C PHE A 26 7.19 -10.12 -5.13
N ASP A 27 6.33 -11.14 -5.24
CA ASP A 27 6.77 -12.53 -5.21
C ASP A 27 7.45 -12.90 -6.54
N ALA A 28 8.78 -13.02 -6.50
CA ALA A 28 9.60 -13.35 -7.66
C ALA A 28 9.38 -14.79 -8.19
N SER A 29 8.72 -15.66 -7.42
CA SER A 29 8.38 -17.02 -7.85
C SER A 29 7.14 -17.08 -8.73
N THR A 30 6.37 -15.98 -8.80
CA THR A 30 5.14 -15.91 -9.60
C THR A 30 5.38 -15.32 -10.99
N PRO A 31 4.71 -15.82 -12.04
CA PRO A 31 4.76 -15.19 -13.37
C PRO A 31 4.22 -13.77 -13.31
N SER A 32 4.97 -12.78 -13.80
CA SER A 32 4.49 -11.40 -13.73
C SER A 32 3.45 -11.10 -14.82
N PRO A 33 2.31 -10.48 -14.47
CA PRO A 33 1.24 -10.17 -15.42
C PRO A 33 1.69 -9.29 -16.59
N SER A 34 1.10 -9.49 -17.77
CA SER A 34 1.32 -8.68 -18.97
C SER A 34 0.17 -7.71 -19.28
N LYS A 35 -0.92 -7.77 -18.51
CA LYS A 35 -2.07 -6.88 -18.66
C LYS A 35 -2.38 -6.21 -17.33
N PRO A 36 -2.88 -4.96 -17.36
CA PRO A 36 -3.35 -4.29 -16.15
C PRO A 36 -4.57 -5.03 -15.55
N PRO A 37 -4.85 -4.84 -14.26
CA PRO A 37 -6.08 -5.32 -13.66
C PRO A 37 -7.30 -4.69 -14.35
N ALA A 38 -8.38 -5.46 -14.45
CA ALA A 38 -9.64 -4.94 -14.99
C ALA A 38 -10.19 -3.83 -14.07
N PRO A 39 -10.85 -2.81 -14.63
CA PRO A 39 -11.48 -1.75 -13.83
C PRO A 39 -12.54 -2.37 -12.91
N LEU A 40 -12.47 -2.04 -11.62
CA LEU A 40 -13.47 -2.45 -10.65
C LEU A 40 -14.79 -1.69 -10.92
N PRO A 41 -15.95 -2.29 -10.60
CA PRO A 41 -17.23 -1.60 -10.72
C PRO A 41 -17.27 -0.36 -9.81
N ALA A 42 -17.93 0.70 -10.28
CA ALA A 42 -18.11 1.93 -9.52
C ALA A 42 -18.75 1.64 -8.16
N PRO A 43 -18.11 2.02 -7.04
CA PRO A 43 -18.65 1.82 -5.71
C PRO A 43 -19.84 2.77 -5.48
N ASN A 44 -20.73 2.37 -4.56
CA ASN A 44 -21.88 3.19 -4.17
C ASN A 44 -22.02 3.15 -2.65
N ILE A 45 -22.46 4.26 -2.05
CA ILE A 45 -22.75 4.41 -0.61
C ILE A 45 -23.73 3.33 -0.13
N ALA A 46 -24.64 2.86 -0.98
CA ALA A 46 -25.57 1.78 -0.64
C ALA A 46 -24.88 0.47 -0.24
N GLN A 47 -23.61 0.26 -0.63
CA GLN A 47 -22.82 -0.91 -0.22
C GLN A 47 -22.34 -0.82 1.24
N CYS A 48 -22.46 0.35 1.88
CA CYS A 48 -21.95 0.60 3.22
C CYS A 48 -23.02 0.43 4.33
N GLU A 49 -24.27 0.11 4.00
CA GLU A 49 -25.36 0.03 4.99
C GLU A 49 -25.08 -0.98 6.11
N GLY A 50 -24.55 -2.17 5.77
CA GLY A 50 -24.20 -3.17 6.77
C GLY A 50 -23.11 -2.70 7.76
N GLU A 51 -22.15 -1.90 7.29
CA GLU A 51 -21.08 -1.36 8.14
C GLU A 51 -21.59 -0.19 9.01
N LYS A 52 -22.53 0.61 8.51
CA LYS A 52 -23.21 1.65 9.31
C LYS A 52 -24.00 1.05 10.45
N ASP A 53 -24.82 0.03 10.17
CA ASP A 53 -25.63 -0.64 11.19
C ASP A 53 -24.74 -1.31 12.24
N ARG A 54 -23.70 -2.04 11.80
CA ARG A 54 -22.72 -2.66 12.70
C ARG A 54 -22.03 -1.63 13.60
N PHE A 55 -21.59 -0.50 13.04
CA PHE A 55 -20.97 0.57 13.83
C PHE A 55 -21.95 1.15 14.85
N ARG A 56 -23.19 1.44 14.46
CA ARG A 56 -24.24 1.94 15.36
C ARG A 56 -24.48 0.98 16.52
N ASP A 57 -24.56 -0.32 16.25
CA ASP A 57 -24.84 -1.33 17.25
C ASP A 57 -23.68 -1.47 18.24
N ILE A 58 -22.44 -1.56 17.74
CA ILE A 58 -21.23 -1.64 18.57
C ILE A 58 -21.03 -0.35 19.38
N TRP A 59 -21.32 0.81 18.80
CA TRP A 59 -21.27 2.09 19.51
C TRP A 59 -22.30 2.16 20.64
N SER A 60 -23.52 1.70 20.39
CA SER A 60 -24.57 1.58 21.42
C SER A 60 -24.14 0.65 22.55
N MET A 61 -23.57 -0.51 22.22
CA MET A 61 -23.02 -1.45 23.20
C MET A 61 -21.85 -0.88 23.99
N TYR A 62 -20.98 -0.10 23.35
CA TYR A 62 -19.85 0.57 23.99
C TYR A 62 -20.32 1.60 25.02
N ASN A 63 -21.32 2.42 24.67
CA ASN A 63 -21.91 3.40 25.58
C ASN A 63 -22.64 2.74 26.77
N ARG A 64 -23.15 1.51 26.58
CA ARG A 64 -23.72 0.68 27.65
C ARG A 64 -22.66 -0.03 28.50
N GLY A 65 -21.37 0.08 28.15
CA GLY A 65 -20.26 -0.54 28.88
C GLY A 65 -20.07 -2.04 28.61
N ILE A 66 -20.72 -2.60 27.59
CA ILE A 66 -20.70 -4.05 27.28
C ILE A 66 -19.85 -4.42 26.06
N ALA A 67 -19.33 -3.44 25.33
CA ALA A 67 -18.38 -3.64 24.23
C ALA A 67 -17.03 -2.97 24.51
N GLY A 68 -15.97 -3.54 23.93
CA GLY A 68 -14.61 -2.99 24.02
C GLY A 68 -14.33 -1.90 22.97
N SER A 69 -13.47 -0.95 23.30
CA SER A 69 -13.08 0.16 22.40
C SER A 69 -12.42 -0.32 21.10
N GLN A 70 -11.80 -1.50 21.09
CA GLN A 70 -11.21 -2.08 19.88
C GLN A 70 -12.27 -2.41 18.81
N GLN A 71 -13.42 -2.95 19.22
CA GLN A 71 -14.50 -3.28 18.30
C GLN A 71 -15.10 -2.03 17.65
N VAL A 72 -15.19 -0.92 18.41
CA VAL A 72 -15.62 0.38 17.90
C VAL A 72 -14.66 0.89 16.82
N ARG A 73 -13.34 0.81 17.06
CA ARG A 73 -12.32 1.25 16.10
C ARG A 73 -12.36 0.43 14.82
N GLU A 74 -12.51 -0.89 14.94
CA GLU A 74 -12.60 -1.78 13.78
C GLU A 74 -13.86 -1.52 12.95
N ALA A 75 -15.02 -1.39 13.59
CA ALA A 75 -16.28 -1.09 12.91
C ALA A 75 -16.25 0.29 12.24
N TYR A 76 -15.70 1.30 12.93
CA TYR A 76 -15.52 2.63 12.34
C TYR A 76 -14.59 2.58 11.13
N SER A 77 -13.42 1.93 11.25
CA SER A 77 -12.46 1.82 10.15
C SER A 77 -13.01 1.09 8.94
N SER A 78 -13.83 0.06 9.15
CA SER A 78 -14.50 -0.67 8.08
C SER A 78 -15.52 0.22 7.34
N MET A 79 -16.34 0.94 8.11
CA MET A 79 -17.30 1.90 7.58
C MET A 79 -16.61 3.04 6.81
N THR A 80 -15.55 3.63 7.36
CA THR A 80 -14.82 4.73 6.68
C THR A 80 -14.15 4.26 5.41
N LYS A 81 -13.52 3.08 5.38
CA LYS A 81 -12.97 2.49 4.15
C LYS A 81 -14.03 2.33 3.07
N CYS A 82 -15.27 2.00 3.43
CA CYS A 82 -16.37 1.91 2.47
C CYS A 82 -16.71 3.27 1.85
N PHE A 83 -16.77 4.33 2.66
CA PHE A 83 -16.96 5.69 2.15
C PHE A 83 -15.77 6.20 1.33
N GLU A 84 -14.55 5.91 1.78
CA GLU A 84 -13.32 6.29 1.08
C GLU A 84 -13.26 5.69 -0.33
N ARG A 85 -13.79 4.47 -0.53
CA ARG A 85 -13.89 3.89 -1.88
C ARG A 85 -14.71 4.77 -2.82
N VAL A 86 -15.82 5.34 -2.35
CA VAL A 86 -16.67 6.23 -3.16
C VAL A 86 -15.95 7.55 -3.43
N SER A 87 -15.36 8.17 -2.40
CA SER A 87 -14.67 9.46 -2.57
C SER A 87 -13.43 9.34 -3.45
N VAL A 88 -12.67 8.25 -3.33
CA VAL A 88 -11.50 7.99 -4.19
C VAL A 88 -11.94 7.74 -5.63
N TRP A 89 -13.02 6.98 -5.84
CA TRP A 89 -13.56 6.77 -7.17
C TRP A 89 -14.00 8.08 -7.82
N GLU A 90 -14.72 8.93 -7.09
CA GLU A 90 -15.15 10.25 -7.56
C GLU A 90 -13.94 11.15 -7.89
N ALA A 91 -12.93 11.18 -7.03
CA ALA A 91 -11.70 11.94 -7.27
C ALA A 91 -10.96 11.44 -8.53
N ILE A 92 -10.85 10.13 -8.69
CA ILE A 92 -10.20 9.51 -9.86
C ILE A 92 -10.96 9.82 -11.15
N GLU A 93 -12.29 9.78 -11.14
CA GLU A 93 -13.13 10.02 -12.33
C GLU A 93 -13.20 11.50 -12.72
N SER A 94 -13.24 12.39 -11.73
CA SER A 94 -13.39 13.83 -11.95
C SER A 94 -12.09 14.54 -12.32
N ASP A 95 -10.95 14.14 -11.76
CA ASP A 95 -9.68 14.83 -11.96
C ASP A 95 -9.08 14.51 -13.36
N PRO A 96 -8.95 15.51 -14.25
CA PRO A 96 -8.37 15.29 -15.58
C PRO A 96 -6.90 14.83 -15.54
N ALA A 97 -6.15 15.13 -14.48
CA ALA A 97 -4.76 14.71 -14.34
C ALA A 97 -4.63 13.19 -14.20
N LEU A 98 -5.66 12.51 -13.71
CA LEU A 98 -5.65 11.07 -13.45
C LEU A 98 -6.10 10.24 -14.66
N ARG A 99 -6.70 10.85 -15.69
CA ARG A 99 -7.18 10.13 -16.89
C ARG A 99 -6.09 9.37 -17.63
N GLN A 100 -4.88 9.94 -17.71
CA GLN A 100 -3.74 9.26 -18.32
C GLN A 100 -3.26 8.08 -17.47
N ALA A 101 -3.32 8.20 -16.14
CA ALA A 101 -2.95 7.13 -15.22
C ALA A 101 -3.95 5.97 -15.25
N GLN A 102 -5.26 6.25 -15.38
CA GLN A 102 -6.29 5.22 -15.50
C GLN A 102 -6.09 4.31 -16.73
N ASN A 103 -5.69 4.92 -17.85
CA ASN A 103 -5.45 4.22 -19.12
C ASN A 103 -3.97 3.92 -19.37
N PHE A 104 -3.15 3.89 -18.31
CA PHE A 104 -1.72 3.67 -18.43
C PHE A 104 -1.42 2.21 -18.81
N THR A 105 -0.66 2.03 -19.90
CA THR A 105 -0.15 0.73 -20.32
C THR A 105 1.32 0.84 -20.69
N MET A 106 2.14 -0.08 -20.17
CA MET A 106 3.57 -0.15 -20.45
C MET A 106 4.03 -1.59 -20.38
N ASP A 107 4.78 -2.02 -21.39
CA ASP A 107 5.32 -3.36 -21.45
C ASP A 107 6.68 -3.46 -20.75
N LYS A 108 7.01 -4.66 -20.26
CA LYS A 108 8.32 -4.92 -19.63
C LYS A 108 9.50 -4.65 -20.55
N LYS A 109 9.33 -4.87 -21.86
CA LYS A 109 10.39 -4.62 -22.85
C LYS A 109 10.74 -3.13 -22.92
N ASP A 110 9.72 -2.28 -22.91
CA ASP A 110 9.92 -0.83 -22.92
C ASP A 110 10.55 -0.35 -21.61
N ALA A 111 10.18 -0.99 -20.48
CA ALA A 111 10.78 -0.71 -19.18
C ALA A 111 12.29 -1.02 -19.14
N GLU A 112 12.72 -2.12 -19.75
CA GLU A 112 14.13 -2.51 -19.85
C GLU A 112 14.91 -1.65 -20.85
N ALA A 113 14.26 -1.21 -21.93
CA ALA A 113 14.89 -0.37 -22.96
C ALA A 113 15.10 1.08 -22.49
N ASP A 114 14.28 1.54 -21.56
CA ASP A 114 14.31 2.90 -21.01
C ASP A 114 15.68 3.24 -20.39
N GLN A 115 16.18 4.45 -20.66
CA GLN A 115 17.45 4.94 -20.15
C GLN A 115 17.29 5.94 -19.00
N ARG A 116 16.07 6.18 -18.48
CA ARG A 116 15.85 7.07 -17.32
C ARG A 116 16.64 6.67 -16.08
N TYR A 117 16.99 5.39 -15.94
CA TYR A 117 17.83 4.92 -14.83
C TYR A 117 19.21 5.59 -14.77
N LYS A 118 19.73 6.14 -15.88
CA LYS A 118 20.99 6.89 -15.93
C LYS A 118 20.96 8.17 -15.08
N GLN A 119 19.76 8.69 -14.79
CA GLN A 119 19.57 9.96 -14.08
C GLN A 119 19.10 9.79 -12.63
N LEU A 120 19.14 8.56 -12.09
CA LEU A 120 18.71 8.27 -10.70
C LEU A 120 19.76 8.64 -9.62
N GLN A 121 20.76 9.44 -9.97
CA GLN A 121 21.73 9.93 -8.99
C GLN A 121 21.09 10.99 -8.10
N TYR A 122 21.29 10.89 -6.79
CA TYR A 122 20.87 11.94 -5.87
C TYR A 122 21.57 13.26 -6.20
N GLY A 123 20.82 14.36 -6.06
CA GLY A 123 21.37 15.70 -6.22
C GLY A 123 22.37 16.05 -5.11
N LYS A 124 23.07 17.18 -5.29
CA LYS A 124 23.98 17.72 -4.27
C LYS A 124 23.28 18.83 -3.48
N VAL A 125 23.37 18.77 -2.16
CA VAL A 125 22.88 19.85 -1.29
C VAL A 125 23.68 21.14 -1.59
N PRO A 126 23.04 22.31 -1.65
CA PRO A 126 23.73 23.58 -1.82
C PRO A 126 24.80 23.83 -0.74
N SER A 127 25.79 24.67 -1.06
CA SER A 127 26.81 25.06 -0.09
C SER A 127 26.17 25.74 1.13
N ILE A 128 26.76 25.51 2.31
CA ILE A 128 26.34 26.20 3.53
C ILE A 128 26.47 27.73 3.42
N LEU A 129 27.35 28.23 2.54
CA LEU A 129 27.53 29.66 2.27
C LEU A 129 26.28 30.32 1.69
N THR A 130 25.39 29.56 1.05
CA THR A 130 24.09 30.05 0.59
C THR A 130 23.22 30.59 1.73
N LYS A 131 23.46 30.15 2.98
CA LYS A 131 22.80 30.71 4.17
C LYS A 131 23.23 32.13 4.50
N TYR A 132 24.41 32.52 4.04
CA TYR A 132 24.99 33.85 4.25
C TYR A 132 24.91 34.72 2.99
N HIS A 133 24.29 34.22 1.91
CA HIS A 133 24.29 34.87 0.59
C HIS A 133 25.70 35.17 0.05
N LEU A 134 26.64 34.24 0.31
CA LEU A 134 28.02 34.26 -0.15
C LEU A 134 28.28 33.20 -1.23
#